data_AF-V8NJK6-F1
#
_entry.id   AF-V8NJK6-F1
#
_cell.length_a   1.000
_cell.length_b   1.000
_cell.length_c   1.000
_cell.angle_alpha   90.00
_cell.angle_beta   90.00
_cell.angle_gamma   90.00
#
_symmetry.space_group_name_H-M   'P 1'
#
loop_
_entity.id
_entity.type
_entity.pdbx_description
1 polymer ?
#
loop_
_entity_poly.entity_id
_entity_poly.type
_entity_poly.pdbx_seq_one_letter_code
_entity_poly.pdbx_strand_id
1 'polypeptide(L)'
;MPQTPPFAAMFDSSGYSRYLFQSKEDSCEGLYYHDNNLLSGSLEALIQHLVPTLDYYPDRTYIFTFLLSSRLFVHPYELMAKVCHLCTEQQRRADSAADQSRLRKIAPKILQLLAEWTETFPYDFRDERMMRNLKELAHRIASTDEVSLGVQNGLQQKKMQVE
;
A
#
# COMPACT_ATOMS: atom_id res chain seq x y z
N MET A 1 50.61 25.32 -24.26
CA MET A 1 49.56 24.63 -23.49
C MET A 1 50.22 23.51 -22.70
N PRO A 2 50.33 23.56 -21.37
CA PRO A 2 50.85 22.43 -20.58
C PRO A 2 49.72 21.47 -20.23
N GLN A 3 49.98 20.16 -20.39
CA GLN A 3 49.09 19.08 -19.94
C GLN A 3 49.33 18.76 -18.46
N THR A 4 48.26 18.38 -17.74
CA THR A 4 48.31 17.88 -16.36
C THR A 4 48.08 16.35 -16.32
N PRO A 5 48.87 15.60 -15.53
CA PRO A 5 48.79 14.14 -15.42
C PRO A 5 47.67 13.67 -14.44
N PRO A 6 47.28 12.37 -14.46
CA PRO A 6 46.22 11.85 -13.60
C PRO A 6 46.79 11.51 -12.20
N PHE A 7 46.03 11.84 -11.15
CA PHE A 7 46.37 11.47 -9.77
C PHE A 7 45.46 10.34 -9.30
N ALA A 8 46.03 9.16 -9.13
CA ALA A 8 45.41 8.02 -8.47
C ALA A 8 46.16 7.71 -7.17
N ALA A 9 45.36 7.46 -6.13
CA ALA A 9 45.64 6.74 -4.88
C ALA A 9 46.70 7.30 -3.92
N MET A 10 46.27 7.62 -2.69
CA MET A 10 46.51 6.79 -1.50
C MET A 10 46.14 7.59 -0.24
N PHE A 11 45.20 7.07 0.55
CA PHE A 11 45.36 6.87 2.00
C PHE A 11 44.26 5.93 2.49
N ASP A 12 44.64 4.67 2.70
CA ASP A 12 43.91 3.70 3.52
C ASP A 12 44.21 3.96 5.00
N SER A 13 43.20 3.85 5.88
CA SER A 13 43.16 2.84 6.95
C SER A 13 41.89 2.92 7.81
N SER A 14 41.08 1.86 7.71
CA SER A 14 40.37 1.11 8.78
C SER A 14 39.92 1.80 10.09
N GLY A 15 38.63 1.66 10.42
CA GLY A 15 38.14 1.88 11.79
C GLY A 15 36.62 1.87 12.00
N TYR A 16 35.98 0.71 11.82
CA TYR A 16 34.77 0.24 12.53
C TYR A 16 33.70 1.24 13.03
N SER A 17 32.52 1.22 12.38
CA SER A 17 31.18 0.98 12.99
C SER A 17 30.12 1.24 11.89
N ARG A 18 29.53 0.28 11.18
CA ARG A 18 28.67 -0.83 11.64
C ARG A 18 27.77 -0.48 12.83
N TYR A 19 27.02 0.61 12.73
CA TYR A 19 25.75 0.73 13.44
C TYR A 19 24.66 -0.03 12.69
N LEU A 20 24.79 -1.36 12.74
CA LEU A 20 23.70 -2.29 12.61
C LEU A 20 23.03 -2.35 13.99
N PHE A 21 21.99 -1.55 14.17
CA PHE A 21 20.88 -1.70 15.12
C PHE A 21 19.70 -1.01 14.43
N GLN A 22 19.05 -1.63 13.46
CA GLN A 22 18.06 -2.70 13.63
C GLN A 22 17.02 -2.36 14.70
N SER A 23 15.96 -1.66 14.26
CA SER A 23 14.59 -2.02 14.63
C SER A 23 14.02 -2.68 13.37
N LYS A 24 14.18 -4.00 13.20
CA LYS A 24 13.07 -4.96 13.35
C LYS A 24 11.69 -4.37 13.01
N GLU A 25 11.27 -4.60 11.77
CA GLU A 25 10.00 -5.23 11.35
C GLU A 25 9.47 -4.60 10.04
N ASP A 26 9.60 -5.37 8.95
CA ASP A 26 8.80 -5.32 7.71
C ASP A 26 8.13 -3.99 7.33
N SER A 27 8.90 -2.91 7.24
CA SER A 27 8.38 -1.58 6.87
C SER A 27 9.21 -0.99 5.72
N CYS A 28 8.64 -1.08 4.52
CA CYS A 28 8.87 -0.19 3.36
C CYS A 28 10.33 0.26 3.15
N GLU A 29 11.16 -0.59 2.53
CA GLU A 29 12.62 -0.44 2.32
C GLU A 29 13.05 0.72 1.38
N GLY A 30 12.37 1.87 1.39
CA GLY A 30 12.65 2.93 0.42
C GLY A 30 12.03 4.30 0.64
N LEU A 31 11.55 4.64 1.84
CA LEU A 31 11.06 5.99 2.15
C LEU A 31 12.12 6.79 2.95
N TYR A 32 12.28 8.07 2.61
CA TYR A 32 13.20 9.00 3.26
C TYR A 32 12.43 10.12 3.95
N TYR A 33 12.64 10.25 5.26
CA TYR A 33 11.98 11.23 6.11
C TYR A 33 12.97 12.26 6.65
N HIS A 34 12.50 13.49 6.80
CA HIS A 34 13.22 14.57 7.49
C HIS A 34 12.24 15.36 8.34
N ASP A 35 12.53 15.52 9.63
CA ASP A 35 11.63 16.19 10.59
C ASP A 35 10.19 15.66 10.54
N ASN A 36 10.06 14.33 10.47
CA ASN A 36 8.79 13.59 10.31
C ASN A 36 8.03 13.87 8.99
N ASN A 37 8.59 14.61 8.05
CA ASN A 37 8.00 14.82 6.73
C ASN A 37 8.58 13.83 5.71
N LEU A 38 7.72 13.18 4.94
CA LEU A 38 8.13 12.34 3.82
C LEU A 38 8.70 13.22 2.71
N LEU A 39 10.00 13.11 2.44
CA LEU A 39 10.67 13.89 1.40
C LEU A 39 10.73 13.16 0.07
N SER A 40 11.09 11.88 0.10
CA SER A 40 11.30 11.10 -1.10
C SER A 40 11.17 9.61 -0.84
N GLY A 41 11.10 8.83 -1.91
CA GLY A 41 11.20 7.40 -1.85
C GLY A 41 11.21 6.78 -3.23
N SER A 42 11.42 5.46 -3.28
CA SER A 42 11.19 4.72 -4.52
C SER A 42 9.70 4.77 -4.90
N LEU A 43 9.39 4.68 -6.20
CA LEU A 43 8.01 4.68 -6.66
C LEU A 43 7.18 3.58 -5.96
N GLU A 44 7.73 2.38 -5.83
CA GLU A 44 7.03 1.29 -5.15
C GLU A 44 6.76 1.59 -3.66
N ALA A 45 7.72 2.18 -2.96
CA ALA A 45 7.55 2.55 -1.56
C ALA A 45 6.49 3.65 -1.40
N LEU A 46 6.46 4.62 -2.30
CA LEU A 46 5.43 5.67 -2.32
C LEU A 46 4.04 5.11 -2.65
N ILE A 47 3.95 4.13 -3.55
CA ILE A 47 2.70 3.41 -3.85
C ILE A 47 2.23 2.61 -2.63
N GLN A 48 3.15 1.92 -1.93
CA GLN A 48 2.82 1.24 -0.68
C GLN A 48 2.31 2.21 0.38
N HIS A 49 2.92 3.39 0.49
CA HIS A 49 2.50 4.46 1.42
C HIS A 49 1.15 5.10 1.06
N LEU A 50 0.67 4.94 -0.18
CA LEU A 50 -0.67 5.36 -0.58
C LEU A 50 -1.75 4.41 -0.05
N VAL A 51 -1.44 3.13 0.17
CA VAL A 51 -2.45 2.14 0.58
C VAL A 51 -2.63 2.16 2.11
N PRO A 52 -3.86 2.41 2.62
CA PRO A 52 -4.14 2.38 4.04
C PRO A 52 -3.80 1.04 4.71
N THR A 53 -3.44 1.11 5.99
CA THR A 53 -3.25 -0.04 6.88
C THR A 53 -4.20 0.09 8.08
N LEU A 54 -4.09 -0.79 9.08
CA LEU A 54 -4.93 -0.70 10.28
C LEU A 54 -4.68 0.56 11.11
N ASP A 55 -3.43 0.94 11.22
CA ASP A 55 -2.90 2.00 12.08
C ASP A 55 -2.59 3.29 11.31
N TYR A 56 -2.57 3.23 9.98
CA TYR A 56 -2.23 4.37 9.14
C TYR A 56 -3.29 4.62 8.05
N TYR A 57 -3.53 5.90 7.78
CA TYR A 57 -4.26 6.39 6.62
C TYR A 57 -3.46 7.58 6.07
N PRO A 58 -3.14 7.62 4.76
CA PRO A 58 -2.40 8.74 4.19
C PRO A 58 -3.17 10.04 4.35
N ASP A 59 -2.48 11.12 4.71
CA ASP A 59 -3.13 12.41 4.78
C ASP A 59 -3.58 12.89 3.40
N ARG A 60 -4.58 13.78 3.38
CA ARG A 60 -5.18 14.28 2.13
C ARG A 60 -4.18 14.99 1.22
N THR A 61 -3.18 15.66 1.80
CA THR A 61 -2.15 16.38 1.05
C THR A 61 -1.24 15.40 0.32
N TYR A 62 -0.86 14.29 0.97
CA TYR A 62 -0.11 13.21 0.33
C TYR A 62 -0.93 12.53 -0.77
N ILE A 63 -2.19 12.13 -0.48
CA ILE A 63 -3.08 11.51 -1.48
C ILE A 63 -3.18 12.39 -2.73
N PHE A 64 -3.52 13.66 -2.54
CA PHE A 64 -3.65 14.62 -3.64
C PHE A 64 -2.36 14.77 -4.43
N THR A 65 -1.25 15.05 -3.74
CA THR A 65 0.05 15.33 -4.37
C THR A 65 0.60 14.11 -5.11
N PHE A 66 0.50 12.93 -4.49
CA PHE A 66 0.97 11.69 -5.07
C PHE A 66 0.12 11.27 -6.27
N LEU A 67 -1.21 11.29 -6.16
CA LEU A 67 -2.07 10.96 -7.30
C LEU A 67 -1.88 11.96 -8.45
N LEU A 68 -1.71 13.25 -8.16
CA LEU A 68 -1.41 14.27 -9.17
C LEU A 68 -0.10 13.96 -9.92
N SER A 69 0.99 13.79 -9.17
CA SER A 69 2.36 13.68 -9.70
C SER A 69 2.72 12.29 -10.22
N SER A 70 2.10 11.22 -9.71
CA SER A 70 2.39 9.83 -10.12
C SER A 70 2.19 9.59 -11.62
N ARG A 71 1.31 10.37 -12.28
CA ARG A 71 1.09 10.31 -13.74
C ARG A 71 2.34 10.55 -14.58
N LEU A 72 3.36 11.18 -14.00
CA LEU A 72 4.66 11.38 -14.64
C LEU A 72 5.50 10.10 -14.69
N PHE A 73 5.19 9.11 -13.84
CA PHE A 73 5.99 7.91 -13.62
C PHE A 73 5.22 6.61 -13.89
N VAL A 74 3.90 6.61 -13.71
CA VAL A 74 3.03 5.44 -13.85
C VAL A 74 1.65 5.86 -14.37
N HIS A 75 1.08 5.08 -15.28
CA HIS A 75 -0.28 5.35 -15.75
C HIS A 75 -1.31 5.07 -14.64
N PRO A 76 -2.41 5.85 -14.53
CA PRO A 76 -3.41 5.68 -13.47
C PRO A 76 -3.97 4.24 -13.34
N TYR A 77 -4.23 3.57 -14.46
CA TYR A 77 -4.73 2.20 -14.44
C TYR A 77 -3.70 1.19 -13.91
N GLU A 78 -2.40 1.42 -14.14
CA GLU A 78 -1.30 0.60 -13.61
C GLU A 78 -1.12 0.85 -12.10
N LEU A 79 -1.23 2.11 -11.68
CA LEU A 79 -1.23 2.47 -10.27
C LEU A 79 -2.37 1.78 -9.53
N MET A 80 -3.59 1.83 -10.09
CA MET A 80 -4.75 1.14 -9.51
C MET A 80 -4.52 -0.38 -9.45
N ALA A 81 -3.95 -1.00 -10.49
CA ALA A 81 -3.63 -2.42 -10.47
C ALA A 81 -2.65 -2.78 -9.32
N LYS A 82 -1.63 -1.93 -9.08
CA LYS A 82 -0.71 -2.11 -7.96
C LYS A 82 -1.40 -1.94 -6.60
N VAL A 83 -2.29 -0.95 -6.46
CA VAL A 83 -3.12 -0.78 -5.25
C VAL A 83 -3.99 -2.02 -5.02
N CYS A 84 -4.67 -2.53 -6.04
CA CYS A 84 -5.45 -3.76 -5.95
C CYS A 84 -4.60 -4.97 -5.52
N HIS A 85 -3.38 -5.10 -6.04
CA HIS A 85 -2.46 -6.16 -5.66
C HIS A 85 -2.04 -6.06 -4.19
N LEU A 86 -1.68 -4.86 -3.72
CA LEU A 86 -1.32 -4.62 -2.32
C LEU A 86 -2.49 -4.93 -1.38
N CYS A 87 -3.72 -4.56 -1.73
CA CYS A 87 -4.91 -4.95 -0.98
C CYS A 87 -5.09 -6.47 -0.92
N THR A 88 -4.79 -7.19 -2.00
CA THR A 88 -4.81 -8.67 -2.03
C THR A 88 -3.76 -9.29 -1.13
N GLU A 89 -2.56 -8.75 -1.12
CA GLU A 89 -1.50 -9.26 -0.26
C GLU A 89 -1.80 -8.98 1.22
N GLN A 90 -2.38 -7.83 1.55
CA GLN A 90 -2.92 -7.55 2.89
C GLN A 90 -4.00 -8.57 3.30
N GLN A 91 -4.87 -8.98 2.37
CA GLN A 91 -5.88 -10.02 2.56
C GLN A 91 -5.29 -11.42 2.77
N ARG A 92 -4.30 -11.81 1.98
CA ARG A 92 -3.68 -13.15 2.06
C ARG A 92 -2.90 -13.33 3.36
N ARG A 93 -2.34 -12.26 3.91
CA ARG A 93 -1.68 -12.30 5.23
C ARG A 93 -2.68 -12.53 6.38
N ALA A 94 -3.98 -12.48 6.09
CA ALA A 94 -5.03 -12.50 7.07
C ALA A 94 -5.77 -13.85 7.20
N ASP A 95 -5.04 -14.96 7.03
CA ASP A 95 -5.58 -16.32 7.04
C ASP A 95 -6.02 -16.82 8.44
N SER A 96 -5.74 -16.09 9.53
CA SER A 96 -6.30 -16.39 10.87
C SER A 96 -7.67 -15.75 11.07
N ALA A 97 -8.55 -16.36 11.88
CA ALA A 97 -9.84 -15.77 12.25
C ALA A 97 -9.71 -14.37 12.89
N ALA A 98 -8.60 -14.10 13.59
CA ALA A 98 -8.27 -12.77 14.10
C ALA A 98 -7.99 -11.78 12.97
N ASP A 99 -7.39 -12.23 11.88
CA ASP A 99 -7.01 -11.39 10.77
C ASP A 99 -8.16 -11.12 9.79
N GLN A 100 -9.14 -12.02 9.67
CA GLN A 100 -10.41 -11.72 8.97
C GLN A 100 -11.15 -10.52 9.58
N SER A 101 -10.98 -10.28 10.88
CA SER A 101 -11.50 -9.06 11.53
C SER A 101 -10.72 -7.80 11.14
N ARG A 102 -9.42 -7.94 10.81
CA ARG A 102 -8.56 -6.82 10.39
C ARG A 102 -8.97 -6.32 9.02
N LEU A 103 -9.30 -7.23 8.11
CA LEU A 103 -9.70 -6.90 6.74
C LEU A 103 -10.99 -6.10 6.71
N ARG A 104 -11.97 -6.49 7.54
CA ARG A 104 -13.20 -5.71 7.73
C ARG A 104 -12.94 -4.30 8.26
N LYS A 105 -11.85 -4.08 9.00
CA LYS A 105 -11.45 -2.74 9.48
C LYS A 105 -10.69 -1.92 8.42
N ILE A 106 -9.98 -2.57 7.50
CA ILE A 106 -9.22 -1.90 6.43
C ILE A 106 -10.14 -1.56 5.24
N ALA A 107 -11.10 -2.43 4.91
CA ALA A 107 -12.07 -2.24 3.83
C ALA A 107 -12.66 -0.82 3.74
N PRO A 108 -13.22 -0.22 4.81
CA PRO A 108 -13.76 1.15 4.73
C PRO A 108 -12.69 2.19 4.40
N LYS A 109 -11.44 2.01 4.85
CA LYS A 109 -10.33 2.91 4.50
C LYS A 109 -9.96 2.80 3.02
N ILE A 110 -9.94 1.60 2.45
CA ILE A 110 -9.71 1.41 1.02
C ILE A 110 -10.83 2.07 0.21
N LEU A 111 -12.10 1.83 0.59
CA LEU A 111 -13.24 2.47 -0.08
C LEU A 111 -13.17 4.00 0.03
N GLN A 112 -12.75 4.54 1.18
CA GLN A 112 -12.51 5.97 1.35
C GLN A 112 -11.43 6.48 0.40
N LEU A 113 -10.27 5.81 0.29
CA LEU A 113 -9.22 6.20 -0.66
C LEU A 113 -9.74 6.22 -2.11
N LEU A 114 -10.51 5.20 -2.50
CA LEU A 114 -11.09 5.10 -3.85
C LEU A 114 -12.10 6.22 -4.11
N ALA A 115 -12.90 6.59 -3.11
CA ALA A 115 -13.83 7.73 -3.19
C ALA A 115 -13.05 9.04 -3.37
N GLU A 116 -12.03 9.29 -2.55
CA GLU A 116 -11.20 10.49 -2.65
C GLU A 116 -10.50 10.59 -4.02
N TRP A 117 -10.00 9.48 -4.57
CA TRP A 117 -9.43 9.46 -5.92
C TRP A 117 -10.50 9.77 -6.98
N THR A 118 -11.68 9.16 -6.90
CA THR A 118 -12.77 9.37 -7.86
C THR A 118 -13.28 10.82 -7.85
N GLU A 119 -13.36 11.43 -6.67
CA GLU A 119 -13.78 12.82 -6.50
C GLU A 119 -12.70 13.80 -7.01
N THR A 120 -11.43 13.54 -6.69
CA THR A 120 -10.33 14.46 -7.01
C THR A 120 -9.94 14.39 -8.49
N PHE A 121 -9.92 13.18 -9.08
CA PHE A 121 -9.46 12.95 -10.45
C PHE A 121 -10.43 12.05 -11.25
N PRO A 122 -11.68 12.52 -11.50
CA PRO A 122 -12.71 11.71 -12.16
C PRO A 122 -12.33 11.26 -13.58
N TYR A 123 -11.41 11.98 -14.24
CA TYR A 123 -10.97 11.66 -15.59
C TYR A 123 -10.19 10.34 -15.69
N ASP A 124 -9.49 9.92 -14.63
CA ASP A 124 -8.75 8.65 -14.64
C ASP A 124 -9.70 7.44 -14.84
N PHE A 125 -10.94 7.56 -14.36
CA PHE A 125 -11.95 6.50 -14.36
C PHE A 125 -12.72 6.39 -15.69
N ARG A 126 -12.39 7.22 -16.69
CA ARG A 126 -12.87 7.02 -18.07
C ARG A 126 -12.17 5.87 -18.77
N ASP A 127 -10.99 5.45 -18.29
CA ASP A 127 -10.28 4.29 -18.82
C ASP A 127 -10.97 3.00 -18.37
N GLU A 128 -11.29 2.13 -19.33
CA GLU A 128 -11.95 0.85 -19.07
C GLU A 128 -11.12 -0.08 -18.17
N ARG A 129 -9.78 -0.04 -18.26
CA ARG A 129 -8.90 -0.82 -17.38
C ARG A 129 -8.98 -0.33 -15.95
N MET A 130 -8.99 0.99 -15.76
CA MET A 130 -9.18 1.62 -14.44
C MET A 130 -10.51 1.19 -13.83
N MET A 131 -11.59 1.27 -14.60
CA MET A 131 -12.93 0.90 -14.17
C MET A 131 -13.06 -0.60 -13.86
N ARG A 132 -12.40 -1.47 -14.64
CA ARG A 132 -12.34 -2.91 -14.33
C ARG A 132 -11.64 -3.19 -13.00
N ASN A 133 -10.48 -2.59 -12.77
CA ASN A 133 -9.73 -2.76 -11.52
C ASN A 133 -10.54 -2.27 -10.31
N LEU A 134 -11.23 -1.13 -10.44
CA LEU A 134 -12.11 -0.60 -9.39
C LEU A 134 -13.25 -1.58 -9.06
N LYS A 135 -13.95 -2.09 -10.09
CA LYS A 135 -15.05 -3.04 -9.94
C LYS A 135 -14.60 -4.34 -9.27
N GLU A 136 -13.45 -4.86 -9.69
CA GLU A 136 -12.87 -6.07 -9.11
C GLU A 136 -12.55 -5.87 -7.62
N LEU A 137 -11.89 -4.77 -7.28
CA LEU A 137 -11.56 -4.46 -5.89
C LEU A 137 -12.81 -4.26 -5.02
N ALA A 138 -13.80 -3.51 -5.51
CA ALA A 138 -15.06 -3.30 -4.80
C ALA A 138 -15.83 -4.62 -4.59
N HIS A 139 -15.90 -5.47 -5.61
CA HIS A 139 -16.56 -6.77 -5.52
C HIS A 139 -15.86 -7.70 -4.51
N ARG A 140 -14.53 -7.70 -4.47
CA ARG A 140 -13.74 -8.48 -3.49
C ARG A 140 -13.95 -8.01 -2.05
N ILE A 141 -14.04 -6.70 -1.84
CA ILE A 141 -14.35 -6.15 -0.51
C ILE A 141 -15.76 -6.57 -0.08
N ALA A 142 -16.76 -6.45 -0.97
CA ALA A 142 -18.14 -6.84 -0.67
C ALA A 142 -18.30 -8.35 -0.40
N SER A 143 -17.63 -9.19 -1.18
CA SER A 143 -17.71 -10.66 -1.02
C SER A 143 -17.04 -11.18 0.27
N THR A 144 -16.13 -10.41 0.87
CA THR A 144 -15.55 -10.75 2.18
C THR A 144 -16.60 -10.67 3.29
N ASP A 145 -17.56 -9.74 3.20
CA ASP A 145 -18.62 -9.59 4.21
C ASP A 145 -19.64 -10.75 4.16
N GLU A 146 -20.02 -11.21 2.97
CA GLU A 146 -20.99 -12.29 2.74
C GLU A 146 -20.52 -13.65 3.30
N VAL A 147 -19.23 -13.98 3.15
CA VAL A 147 -18.65 -15.23 3.67
C VAL A 147 -18.71 -15.26 5.20
N SER A 148 -18.51 -14.12 5.87
CA SER A 148 -18.62 -14.03 7.34
C SER A 148 -20.04 -14.26 7.87
N LEU A 149 -21.06 -13.79 7.16
CA LEU A 149 -22.47 -13.98 7.54
C LEU A 149 -22.90 -15.45 7.33
N GLY A 150 -22.48 -16.06 6.23
CA GLY A 150 -22.75 -17.48 5.95
C GLY A 150 -22.12 -18.43 6.98
N VAL A 151 -20.89 -18.16 7.43
CA VAL A 151 -20.22 -18.96 8.48
C VAL A 151 -20.93 -18.83 9.82
N GLN A 152 -21.39 -17.64 10.21
CA GLN A 152 -22.14 -17.45 11.45
C GLN A 152 -23.49 -18.19 11.41
N ASN A 153 -24.21 -18.14 10.29
CA ASN A 153 -25.48 -18.85 10.12
C ASN A 153 -25.31 -20.38 10.12
N GLY A 154 -24.23 -20.90 9.54
CA GLY A 154 -23.91 -22.33 9.56
C GLY A 154 -23.55 -22.86 10.95
N LEU A 155 -22.85 -22.07 11.78
CA LEU A 155 -22.53 -22.43 13.17
C LEU A 155 -23.78 -22.44 14.07
N GLN A 156 -24.75 -21.56 13.82
CA GLN A 156 -26.03 -21.59 14.54
C GLN A 156 -26.89 -22.81 14.17
N GLN A 157 -26.94 -23.20 12.90
CA GLN A 157 -27.68 -24.40 12.48
C GLN A 157 -27.09 -25.70 13.04
N LYS A 158 -25.77 -25.79 13.21
CA LYS A 158 -25.13 -26.97 13.83
C LYS A 158 -25.35 -27.08 15.33
N LYS A 159 -25.57 -25.96 16.04
CA LYS A 159 -25.91 -25.98 17.48
C LYS A 159 -27.33 -26.47 17.75
N MET A 160 -28.26 -26.27 16.81
CA MET A 160 -29.67 -26.65 16.97
C MET A 160 -29.97 -28.12 16.62
N GLN A 161 -29.00 -28.89 16.11
CA GLN A 161 -29.14 -30.33 15.83
C GLN A 161 -28.42 -31.23 16.85
N VAL A 162 -27.82 -30.65 17.90
CA VAL A 162 -27.06 -31.39 18.93
C VAL A 162 -27.72 -31.24 20.32
N GLU A 163 -28.91 -30.63 20.37
CA GLU A 163 -29.79 -30.59 21.55
C GLU A 163 -31.07 -31.38 21.23
#